data_AF-A0A1H3YF61-F1
#
_entry.id   AF-A0A1H3YF61-F1
#
_cell.length_a   1.000
_cell.length_b   1.000
_cell.length_c   1.000
_cell.angle_alpha   90.00
_cell.angle_beta   90.00
_cell.angle_gamma   90.00
#
_symmetry.space_group_name_H-M   'P 1'
#
loop_
_entity.id
_entity.type
_entity.pdbx_description
1 polymer ?
#
loop_
_entity_poly.entity_id
_entity_poly.type
_entity_poly.pdbx_seq_one_letter_code
_entity_poly.pdbx_strand_id
1 'polypeptide(L)'
;MKVITTSDYIDYNRFKKPPVMDGDEGIHFLAEAFMKKSVTQGKEIKLSKALCFQEKEIKTRPKAAMERLFKESIISAKDLGCRSILIEPYAWDKKTSLKKDEITQMYLEVAELLKDTDITILIKNQYDIYNGSYNRGFLSDAYQLKDFIENLNRAYANKPFKLALDTGVANLCGQNIPELIDGLKEELGLIIPIENNGQEDSAALPFSNASNGQSWINWGGIIKAIRKIKFEGDILIDISSTQWNLPGLMKPVMSSRIIEIGHYFEYLISIEDTIRKYESRALFGAGNMCKVYMEHFGVDNTPLFTCDNNPALWGQTAYGLEIKDPKSLKDLPPDTAIIICNMYYDEIVTQLISMDLPNPIVIFNDEIL
;
A
#
# COMPACT_ATOMS: atom_id res chain seq x y z
N MET A 1 9.48 -1.31 -2.64
CA MET A 1 8.13 -0.89 -2.26
C MET A 1 8.14 0.59 -1.87
N LYS A 2 7.26 1.40 -2.46
CA LYS A 2 6.99 2.78 -2.03
C LYS A 2 5.56 2.88 -1.52
N VAL A 3 5.34 3.63 -0.45
CA VAL A 3 3.99 4.03 -0.05
C VAL A 3 3.62 5.33 -0.75
N ILE A 4 2.50 5.29 -1.45
CA ILE A 4 1.95 6.38 -2.26
C ILE A 4 0.67 6.86 -1.57
N THR A 5 0.56 8.16 -1.31
CA THR A 5 -0.65 8.75 -0.74
C THR A 5 -1.49 9.44 -1.82
N THR A 6 -2.70 9.88 -1.46
CA THR A 6 -3.58 10.64 -2.36
C THR A 6 -2.91 11.85 -3.01
N SER A 7 -1.86 12.41 -2.42
CA SER A 7 -1.15 13.57 -2.96
C SER A 7 0.02 13.25 -3.88
N ASP A 8 0.35 11.95 -4.09
CA ASP A 8 1.57 11.48 -4.74
C ASP A 8 1.31 10.64 -6.00
N TYR A 9 0.07 10.67 -6.52
CA TYR A 9 -0.31 10.04 -7.78
C TYR A 9 -1.29 10.91 -8.58
N ILE A 10 -1.36 10.69 -9.89
CA ILE A 10 -2.35 11.36 -10.75
C ILE A 10 -3.66 10.57 -10.71
N ASP A 11 -4.69 11.10 -10.07
CA ASP A 11 -6.05 10.58 -10.20
C ASP A 11 -6.82 11.40 -11.23
N TYR A 12 -7.03 10.84 -12.43
CA TYR A 12 -7.72 11.55 -13.50
C TYR A 12 -9.18 11.86 -13.15
N ASN A 13 -9.80 11.14 -12.19
CA ASN A 13 -11.15 11.46 -11.73
C ASN A 13 -11.25 12.83 -11.07
N ARG A 14 -10.15 13.39 -10.52
CA ARG A 14 -10.12 14.73 -9.90
C ARG A 14 -10.25 15.86 -10.91
N PHE A 15 -9.92 15.57 -12.18
CA PHE A 15 -10.03 16.53 -13.27
C PHE A 15 -11.40 16.46 -13.96
N LYS A 16 -12.28 15.56 -13.53
CA LYS A 16 -13.60 15.34 -14.12
C LYS A 16 -14.59 16.46 -13.78
N LYS A 17 -14.37 17.63 -14.36
CA LYS A 17 -15.22 18.83 -14.24
C LYS A 17 -16.03 19.02 -15.53
N PRO A 18 -17.14 19.79 -15.51
CA PRO A 18 -17.95 20.01 -16.71
C PRO A 18 -17.14 20.42 -17.96
N PRO A 19 -16.20 21.38 -17.92
CA PRO A 19 -15.42 21.76 -19.11
C PRO A 19 -14.62 20.60 -19.72
N VAL A 20 -14.03 19.73 -18.88
CA VAL A 20 -13.31 18.54 -19.36
C VAL A 20 -14.29 17.52 -19.96
N MET A 21 -15.43 17.32 -19.29
CA MET A 21 -16.47 16.39 -19.75
C MET A 21 -17.15 16.84 -21.05
N ASP A 22 -17.22 18.14 -21.27
CA ASP A 22 -17.82 18.77 -22.45
C ASP A 22 -16.80 18.92 -23.61
N GLY A 23 -15.50 18.74 -23.32
CA GLY A 23 -14.41 18.82 -24.30
C GLY A 23 -13.80 20.21 -24.47
N ASP A 24 -14.17 21.17 -23.62
CA ASP A 24 -13.69 22.54 -23.63
C ASP A 24 -12.30 22.68 -22.97
N GLU A 25 -11.91 21.71 -22.14
CA GLU A 25 -10.62 21.69 -21.44
C GLU A 25 -9.95 20.31 -21.57
N GLY A 26 -8.68 20.29 -21.95
CA GLY A 26 -7.91 19.05 -22.13
C GLY A 26 -7.47 18.45 -20.79
N ILE A 27 -7.82 17.19 -20.55
CA ILE A 27 -7.47 16.51 -19.30
C ILE A 27 -5.95 16.38 -19.09
N HIS A 28 -5.20 16.24 -20.19
CA HIS A 28 -3.73 16.19 -20.16
C HIS A 28 -3.13 17.48 -19.59
N PHE A 29 -3.65 18.65 -19.97
CA PHE A 29 -3.15 19.93 -19.50
C PHE A 29 -3.28 20.07 -17.98
N LEU A 30 -4.41 19.63 -17.41
CA LEU A 30 -4.64 19.63 -15.97
C LEU A 30 -3.70 18.66 -15.24
N ALA A 31 -3.47 17.48 -15.81
CA ALA A 31 -2.55 16.49 -15.25
C ALA A 31 -1.09 16.98 -15.32
N GLU A 32 -0.69 17.63 -16.41
CA GLU A 32 0.64 18.23 -16.57
C GLU A 32 0.87 19.35 -15.55
N ALA A 33 -0.12 20.23 -15.34
CA ALA A 33 -0.05 21.28 -14.33
C ALA A 33 0.09 20.70 -12.90
N PHE A 34 -0.64 19.62 -12.60
CA PHE A 34 -0.50 18.89 -11.34
C PHE A 34 0.92 18.31 -11.19
N MET A 35 1.43 17.64 -12.22
CA MET A 35 2.76 17.04 -12.19
C MET A 35 3.86 18.09 -11.98
N LYS A 36 3.81 19.21 -12.71
CA LYS A 36 4.75 20.33 -12.55
C LYS A 36 4.75 20.85 -11.11
N LYS A 37 3.55 21.04 -10.53
CA LYS A 37 3.42 21.46 -9.12
C LYS A 37 4.02 20.43 -8.16
N SER A 38 3.76 19.14 -8.34
CA SER A 38 4.30 18.09 -7.50
C SER A 38 5.84 18.03 -7.56
N VAL A 39 6.42 18.17 -8.76
CA VAL A 39 7.89 18.23 -8.93
C VAL A 39 8.49 19.42 -8.20
N THR A 40 7.86 20.61 -8.25
CA THR A 40 8.34 21.78 -7.47
C THR A 40 8.29 21.57 -5.95
N GLN A 41 7.51 20.59 -5.48
CA GLN A 41 7.44 20.19 -4.07
C GLN A 41 8.38 19.02 -3.74
N GLY A 42 9.28 18.64 -4.65
CA GLY A 42 10.22 17.53 -4.47
C GLY A 42 9.56 16.16 -4.59
N LYS A 43 8.33 16.08 -5.11
CA LYS A 43 7.60 14.81 -5.26
C LYS A 43 7.85 14.19 -6.62
N GLU A 44 8.06 12.88 -6.60
CA GLU A 44 8.14 12.07 -7.82
C GLU A 44 6.84 11.29 -8.02
N ILE A 45 6.10 11.66 -9.07
CA ILE A 45 4.81 11.05 -9.44
C ILE A 45 5.06 9.95 -10.46
N LYS A 46 4.79 8.69 -10.07
CA LYS A 46 5.06 7.51 -10.90
C LYS A 46 3.85 6.62 -11.14
N LEU A 47 2.80 6.79 -10.34
CA LEU A 47 1.52 6.11 -10.49
C LEU A 47 0.49 7.11 -11.02
N SER A 48 -0.38 6.61 -11.89
CA SER A 48 -1.62 7.28 -12.29
C SER A 48 -2.80 6.34 -12.14
N LYS A 49 -4.01 6.88 -12.05
CA LYS A 49 -5.28 6.16 -12.07
C LYS A 49 -6.11 6.67 -13.22
N ALA A 50 -6.41 5.79 -14.18
CA ALA A 50 -7.24 6.11 -15.32
C ALA A 50 -8.61 6.62 -14.90
N LEU A 51 -9.22 7.42 -15.78
CA LEU A 51 -10.54 7.97 -15.52
C LEU A 51 -11.59 6.84 -15.53
N CYS A 52 -12.44 6.77 -14.51
CA CYS A 52 -13.56 5.82 -14.45
C CYS A 52 -14.89 6.58 -14.42
N PHE A 53 -16.03 5.92 -14.69
CA PHE A 53 -17.32 6.60 -14.78
C PHE A 53 -18.35 6.06 -13.78
N GLN A 54 -19.06 6.97 -13.14
CA GLN A 54 -20.16 6.66 -12.23
C GLN A 54 -21.44 6.37 -13.00
N GLU A 55 -22.37 5.65 -12.37
CA GLU A 55 -23.62 5.22 -13.02
C GLU A 55 -24.42 6.39 -13.61
N LYS A 56 -24.47 7.52 -12.90
CA LYS A 56 -25.13 8.73 -13.38
C LYS A 56 -24.51 9.26 -14.67
N GLU A 57 -23.18 9.21 -14.78
CA GLU A 57 -22.44 9.71 -15.94
C GLU A 57 -22.68 8.81 -17.14
N ILE A 58 -22.59 7.50 -16.92
CA ILE A 58 -22.88 6.46 -17.92
C ILE A 58 -24.27 6.64 -18.52
N LYS A 59 -25.27 6.99 -17.70
CA LYS A 59 -26.66 7.21 -18.15
C LYS A 59 -26.91 8.54 -18.86
N THR A 60 -26.07 9.55 -18.63
CA THR A 60 -26.35 10.94 -19.06
C THR A 60 -25.39 11.47 -20.11
N ARG A 61 -24.28 10.78 -20.36
CA ARG A 61 -23.23 11.23 -21.28
C ARG A 61 -23.09 10.28 -22.48
N PRO A 62 -22.72 10.78 -23.67
CA PRO A 62 -22.46 9.94 -24.83
C PRO A 62 -21.28 8.98 -24.55
N LYS A 63 -21.48 7.68 -24.82
CA LYS A 63 -20.45 6.64 -24.66
C LYS A 63 -19.14 7.00 -25.35
N ALA A 64 -19.18 7.44 -26.61
CA ALA A 64 -17.99 7.80 -27.38
C ALA A 64 -17.16 8.93 -26.73
N ALA A 65 -17.80 9.90 -26.07
CA ALA A 65 -17.10 10.98 -25.37
C ALA A 65 -16.38 10.45 -24.12
N MET A 66 -17.01 9.55 -23.38
CA MET A 66 -16.41 8.89 -22.23
C MET A 66 -15.25 7.97 -22.64
N GLU A 67 -15.40 7.18 -23.70
CA GLU A 67 -14.32 6.36 -24.28
C GLU A 67 -13.12 7.21 -24.70
N ARG A 68 -13.37 8.37 -25.32
CA ARG A 68 -12.31 9.32 -25.69
C ARG A 68 -11.55 9.80 -24.45
N LEU A 69 -12.25 10.28 -23.42
CA LEU A 69 -11.64 10.77 -22.18
C LEU A 69 -10.86 9.68 -21.42
N PHE A 70 -11.37 8.45 -21.42
CA PHE A 70 -10.65 7.30 -20.87
C PHE A 70 -9.32 7.09 -21.59
N LYS A 71 -9.33 7.06 -22.94
CA LYS A 71 -8.11 6.91 -23.76
C LYS A 71 -7.15 8.08 -23.59
N GLU A 72 -7.65 9.31 -23.53
CA GLU A 72 -6.84 10.51 -23.25
C GLU A 72 -6.14 10.42 -21.89
N SER A 73 -6.79 9.89 -20.85
CA SER A 73 -6.15 9.71 -19.54
C SER A 73 -4.98 8.72 -19.57
N ILE A 74 -5.07 7.67 -20.38
CA ILE A 74 -4.02 6.66 -20.57
C ILE A 74 -2.84 7.25 -21.35
N ILE A 75 -3.12 7.91 -22.47
CA ILE A 75 -2.09 8.58 -23.29
C ILE A 75 -1.38 9.65 -22.47
N SER A 76 -2.14 10.43 -21.69
CA SER A 76 -1.56 11.44 -20.82
C SER A 76 -0.64 10.84 -19.75
N ALA A 77 -0.99 9.67 -19.17
CA ALA A 77 -0.10 8.99 -18.22
C ALA A 77 1.24 8.57 -18.86
N LYS A 78 1.18 8.11 -20.11
CA LYS A 78 2.37 7.81 -20.93
C LYS A 78 3.21 9.05 -21.17
N ASP A 79 2.61 10.14 -21.67
CA ASP A 79 3.33 11.37 -22.02
C ASP A 79 3.96 12.04 -20.81
N LEU A 80 3.36 11.87 -19.63
CA LEU A 80 3.86 12.37 -18.35
C LEU A 80 4.89 11.44 -17.69
N GLY A 81 5.24 10.31 -18.30
CA GLY A 81 6.29 9.42 -17.81
C GLY A 81 5.93 8.66 -16.53
N CYS A 82 4.65 8.38 -16.31
CA CYS A 82 4.24 7.45 -15.25
C CYS A 82 4.81 6.05 -15.52
N ARG A 83 5.19 5.31 -14.48
CA ARG A 83 5.66 3.92 -14.56
C ARG A 83 4.50 2.92 -14.51
N SER A 84 3.37 3.32 -13.97
CA SER A 84 2.20 2.47 -13.86
C SER A 84 0.89 3.26 -13.97
N ILE A 85 -0.15 2.56 -14.42
CA ILE A 85 -1.51 3.08 -14.50
C ILE A 85 -2.50 2.09 -13.89
N LEU A 86 -3.20 2.51 -12.85
CA LEU A 86 -4.33 1.82 -12.24
C LEU A 86 -5.57 2.01 -13.09
N ILE A 87 -6.19 0.90 -13.46
CA ILE A 87 -7.44 0.89 -14.21
C ILE A 87 -8.47 0.11 -13.40
N GLU A 88 -9.59 0.77 -13.13
CA GLU A 88 -10.76 0.11 -12.57
C GLU A 88 -11.56 -0.49 -13.72
N PRO A 89 -11.78 -1.82 -13.74
CA PRO A 89 -12.68 -2.44 -14.71
C PRO A 89 -14.06 -1.79 -14.60
N TYR A 90 -14.63 -1.37 -15.72
CA TYR A 90 -15.97 -0.79 -15.74
C TYR A 90 -16.80 -1.38 -16.88
N ALA A 91 -18.09 -1.58 -16.62
CA ALA A 91 -19.09 -1.89 -17.64
C ALA A 91 -19.84 -0.61 -18.02
N TRP A 92 -20.16 -0.48 -19.30
CA TRP A 92 -21.08 0.57 -19.78
C TRP A 92 -22.52 0.34 -19.32
N ASP A 93 -22.84 -0.84 -18.81
CA ASP A 93 -24.11 -1.14 -18.14
C ASP A 93 -23.84 -1.75 -16.76
N LYS A 94 -23.98 -0.93 -15.70
CA LYS A 94 -23.79 -1.38 -14.31
C LYS A 94 -24.92 -2.30 -13.81
N LYS A 95 -26.00 -2.50 -14.57
CA LYS A 95 -27.06 -3.47 -14.21
C LYS A 95 -26.69 -4.91 -14.56
N THR A 96 -25.63 -5.12 -15.32
CA THR A 96 -25.12 -6.44 -15.68
C THR A 96 -23.72 -6.64 -15.10
N SER A 97 -23.42 -7.86 -14.65
CA SER A 97 -22.07 -8.25 -14.22
C SER A 97 -21.04 -7.94 -15.31
N LEU A 98 -19.79 -7.69 -14.87
CA LEU A 98 -18.67 -7.49 -15.79
C LEU A 98 -18.50 -8.75 -16.65
N LYS A 99 -18.62 -8.62 -17.98
CA LYS A 99 -18.39 -9.76 -18.88
C LYS A 99 -16.89 -9.90 -19.16
N LYS A 100 -16.36 -11.11 -18.96
CA LYS A 100 -14.93 -11.42 -19.14
C LYS A 100 -14.41 -10.94 -20.51
N ASP A 101 -15.14 -11.20 -21.59
CA ASP A 101 -14.70 -10.84 -22.96
C ASP A 101 -14.64 -9.32 -23.17
N GLU A 102 -15.64 -8.57 -22.68
CA GLU A 102 -15.69 -7.10 -22.80
C GLU A 102 -14.53 -6.45 -22.03
N ILE A 103 -14.24 -6.95 -20.82
CA ILE A 103 -13.13 -6.47 -20.00
C ILE A 103 -11.78 -6.89 -20.58
N THR A 104 -11.67 -8.10 -21.14
CA THR A 104 -10.47 -8.54 -21.86
C THR A 104 -10.16 -7.58 -22.99
N GLN A 105 -11.15 -7.30 -23.85
CA GLN A 105 -10.98 -6.40 -25.00
C GLN A 105 -10.58 -4.99 -24.57
N MET A 106 -11.19 -4.46 -23.50
CA MET A 106 -10.81 -3.16 -22.93
C MET A 106 -9.32 -3.13 -22.56
N TYR A 107 -8.81 -4.14 -21.85
CA TYR A 107 -7.41 -4.18 -21.45
C TYR A 107 -6.45 -4.39 -22.62
N LEU A 108 -6.85 -5.15 -23.65
CA LEU A 108 -6.07 -5.27 -24.88
C LEU A 108 -5.97 -3.92 -25.62
N GLU A 109 -7.05 -3.15 -25.69
CA GLU A 109 -7.01 -1.80 -26.27
C GLU A 109 -6.11 -0.85 -25.47
N VAL A 110 -6.12 -0.94 -24.14
CA VAL A 110 -5.20 -0.17 -23.27
C VAL A 110 -3.76 -0.53 -23.59
N ALA A 111 -3.43 -1.83 -23.66
CA ALA A 111 -2.07 -2.27 -23.94
C ALA A 111 -1.61 -1.83 -25.34
N GLU A 112 -2.49 -1.80 -26.34
CA GLU A 112 -2.15 -1.28 -27.67
C GLU A 112 -1.77 0.22 -27.64
N LEU A 113 -2.43 1.02 -26.79
CA LEU A 113 -2.05 2.44 -26.58
C LEU A 113 -0.67 2.60 -25.92
N LEU A 114 -0.23 1.57 -25.18
CA LEU A 114 0.98 1.56 -24.36
C LEU A 114 2.08 0.63 -24.91
N LYS A 115 1.92 0.04 -26.10
CA LYS A 115 2.76 -1.04 -26.63
C LYS A 115 4.27 -0.73 -26.72
N ASP A 116 4.63 0.53 -26.87
CA ASP A 116 6.00 1.02 -26.99
C ASP A 116 6.53 1.59 -25.66
N THR A 117 5.99 1.12 -24.54
CA THR A 117 6.32 1.62 -23.20
C THR A 117 6.50 0.48 -22.21
N ASP A 118 7.23 0.76 -21.13
CA ASP A 118 7.38 -0.14 -19.98
C ASP A 118 6.36 0.14 -18.88
N ILE A 119 5.21 0.75 -19.23
CA ILE A 119 4.18 1.10 -18.25
C ILE A 119 3.45 -0.16 -17.81
N THR A 120 3.47 -0.41 -16.50
CA THR A 120 2.68 -1.49 -15.90
C THR A 120 1.20 -1.10 -15.84
N ILE A 121 0.34 -1.93 -16.43
CA ILE A 121 -1.12 -1.81 -16.37
C ILE A 121 -1.60 -2.57 -15.14
N LEU A 122 -2.10 -1.83 -14.16
CA LEU A 122 -2.58 -2.35 -12.89
C LEU A 122 -4.10 -2.55 -12.93
N ILE A 123 -4.53 -3.81 -12.89
CA ILE A 123 -5.94 -4.23 -12.95
C ILE A 123 -6.49 -4.29 -11.54
N LYS A 124 -7.47 -3.45 -11.19
CA LYS A 124 -8.11 -3.54 -9.86
C LYS A 124 -9.02 -4.77 -9.76
N ASN A 125 -8.93 -5.54 -8.68
CA ASN A 125 -9.94 -6.56 -8.36
C ASN A 125 -11.34 -5.93 -8.21
N GLN A 126 -12.39 -6.72 -8.49
CA GLN A 126 -13.78 -6.28 -8.47
C GLN A 126 -14.71 -7.36 -7.90
N TYR A 127 -15.77 -6.93 -7.23
CA TYR A 127 -16.91 -7.77 -6.87
C TYR A 127 -17.97 -7.73 -7.96
N ASP A 128 -18.88 -8.70 -7.94
CA ASP A 128 -20.16 -8.63 -8.64
C ASP A 128 -21.27 -8.15 -7.70
N ILE A 129 -22.30 -7.49 -8.25
CA ILE A 129 -23.50 -7.11 -7.51
C ILE A 129 -24.65 -8.01 -7.95
N TYR A 130 -25.25 -8.73 -7.01
CA TYR A 130 -26.45 -9.53 -7.25
C TYR A 130 -27.50 -9.19 -6.18
N ASN A 131 -28.68 -8.73 -6.60
CA ASN A 131 -29.77 -8.28 -5.72
C ASN A 131 -29.34 -7.29 -4.63
N GLY A 132 -28.38 -6.41 -4.93
CA GLY A 132 -27.85 -5.42 -3.99
C GLY A 132 -26.79 -5.97 -3.02
N SER A 133 -26.47 -7.27 -3.08
CA SER A 133 -25.38 -7.89 -2.31
C SER A 133 -24.10 -7.97 -3.14
N TYR A 134 -22.96 -7.76 -2.48
CA TYR A 134 -21.64 -7.96 -3.04
C TYR A 134 -21.28 -9.46 -3.06
N ASN A 135 -20.85 -9.95 -4.22
CA ASN A 135 -20.55 -11.35 -4.46
C ASN A 135 -19.19 -11.51 -5.15
N ARG A 136 -18.62 -12.70 -5.05
CA ARG A 136 -17.39 -13.04 -5.77
C ARG A 136 -17.68 -13.14 -7.27
N GLY A 137 -16.94 -12.37 -8.07
CA GLY A 137 -16.85 -12.48 -9.53
C GLY A 137 -15.49 -12.97 -10.00
N PHE A 138 -15.29 -13.03 -11.32
CA PHE A 138 -14.04 -13.51 -11.93
C PHE A 138 -12.81 -12.64 -11.63
N LEU A 139 -13.03 -11.38 -11.23
CA LEU A 139 -11.99 -10.44 -10.77
C LEU A 139 -11.86 -10.36 -9.25
N SER A 140 -12.43 -11.32 -8.52
CA SER A 140 -12.25 -11.41 -7.06
C SER A 140 -11.59 -12.72 -6.64
N ASP A 141 -11.88 -13.82 -7.34
CA ASP A 141 -11.34 -15.13 -7.04
C ASP A 141 -9.87 -15.27 -7.46
N ALA A 142 -9.04 -15.85 -6.60
CA ALA A 142 -7.59 -15.95 -6.83
C ALA A 142 -7.23 -16.71 -8.12
N TYR A 143 -7.88 -17.85 -8.36
CA TYR A 143 -7.59 -18.67 -9.54
C TYR A 143 -8.00 -17.94 -10.82
N GLN A 144 -9.18 -17.33 -10.81
CA GLN A 144 -9.69 -16.60 -11.98
C GLN A 144 -8.92 -15.31 -12.27
N LEU A 145 -8.51 -14.57 -11.23
CA LEU A 145 -7.66 -13.39 -11.37
C LEU A 145 -6.31 -13.75 -11.99
N LYS A 146 -5.69 -14.82 -11.48
CA LYS A 146 -4.44 -15.34 -12.01
C LYS A 146 -4.56 -15.74 -13.47
N ASP A 147 -5.53 -16.60 -13.79
CA ASP A 147 -5.82 -17.02 -15.17
C ASP A 147 -6.04 -15.81 -16.08
N PHE A 148 -6.80 -14.82 -15.62
CA PHE A 148 -7.09 -13.62 -16.38
C PHE A 148 -5.82 -12.81 -16.70
N ILE A 149 -4.98 -12.55 -15.71
CA ILE A 149 -3.73 -11.79 -15.87
C ILE A 149 -2.74 -12.55 -16.76
N GLU A 150 -2.60 -13.86 -16.56
CA GLU A 150 -1.74 -14.70 -17.40
C GLU A 150 -2.21 -14.71 -18.85
N ASN A 151 -3.51 -14.83 -19.09
CA ASN A 151 -4.08 -14.81 -20.44
C ASN A 151 -3.85 -13.48 -21.16
N LEU A 152 -4.01 -12.35 -20.46
CA LEU A 152 -3.66 -11.04 -21.01
C LEU A 152 -2.16 -10.93 -21.32
N ASN A 153 -1.30 -11.39 -20.40
CA ASN A 153 0.14 -11.33 -20.56
C ASN A 153 0.68 -12.26 -21.66
N ARG A 154 -0.04 -13.31 -22.08
CA ARG A 154 0.37 -14.14 -23.24
C ARG A 154 0.35 -13.37 -24.56
N ALA A 155 -0.41 -12.28 -24.64
CA ALA A 155 -0.50 -11.47 -25.86
C ALA A 155 0.69 -10.50 -26.03
N TYR A 156 1.53 -10.29 -25.00
CA TYR A 156 2.58 -9.26 -25.00
C TYR A 156 3.89 -9.77 -24.41
N ALA A 157 5.00 -9.51 -25.09
CA ALA A 157 6.33 -10.00 -24.68
C ALA A 157 6.79 -9.42 -23.33
N ASN A 158 6.47 -8.14 -23.05
CA ASN A 158 6.85 -7.45 -21.82
C ASN A 158 5.92 -7.74 -20.62
N LYS A 159 4.86 -8.53 -20.80
CA LYS A 159 3.90 -8.90 -19.75
C LYS A 159 3.44 -7.70 -18.89
N PRO A 160 2.78 -6.69 -19.49
CA PRO A 160 2.56 -5.40 -18.84
C PRO A 160 1.48 -5.46 -17.75
N PHE A 161 0.70 -6.53 -17.65
CA PHE A 161 -0.43 -6.60 -16.74
C PHE A 161 -0.06 -7.15 -15.37
N LYS A 162 -0.47 -6.44 -14.33
CA LYS A 162 -0.33 -6.82 -12.91
C LYS A 162 -1.63 -6.53 -12.16
N LEU A 163 -1.82 -7.17 -11.01
CA LEU A 163 -2.95 -6.98 -10.13
C LEU A 163 -2.74 -5.78 -9.21
N ALA A 164 -3.77 -4.94 -9.09
CA ALA A 164 -3.97 -4.03 -7.98
C ALA A 164 -5.00 -4.65 -7.01
N LEU A 165 -4.54 -5.07 -5.84
CA LEU A 165 -5.39 -5.66 -4.81
C LEU A 165 -5.97 -4.57 -3.90
N ASP A 166 -7.25 -4.28 -4.08
CA ASP A 166 -8.10 -3.52 -3.19
C ASP A 166 -8.62 -4.43 -2.07
N THR A 167 -8.17 -4.17 -0.84
CA THR A 167 -8.54 -4.99 0.33
C THR A 167 -9.99 -4.80 0.72
N GLY A 168 -10.59 -3.64 0.41
CA GLY A 168 -11.99 -3.37 0.67
C GLY A 168 -12.88 -4.24 -0.19
N VAL A 169 -12.58 -4.34 -1.49
CA VAL A 169 -13.27 -5.27 -2.41
C VAL A 169 -13.13 -6.72 -1.94
N ALA A 170 -11.93 -7.13 -1.54
CA ALA A 170 -11.69 -8.48 -1.04
C ALA A 170 -12.50 -8.79 0.24
N ASN A 171 -12.64 -7.81 1.13
CA ASN A 171 -13.44 -7.93 2.35
C ASN A 171 -14.95 -8.06 2.05
N LEU A 172 -15.49 -7.27 1.11
CA LEU A 172 -16.89 -7.38 0.65
C LEU A 172 -17.19 -8.76 0.03
N CYS A 173 -16.20 -9.35 -0.63
CA CYS A 173 -16.28 -10.70 -1.16
C CYS A 173 -16.08 -11.81 -0.11
N GLY A 174 -15.93 -11.45 1.18
CA GLY A 174 -15.70 -12.38 2.28
C GLY A 174 -14.45 -13.24 2.07
N GLN A 175 -13.38 -12.67 1.50
CA GLN A 175 -12.16 -13.41 1.19
C GLN A 175 -11.18 -13.43 2.36
N ASN A 176 -10.41 -14.52 2.46
CA ASN A 176 -9.21 -14.54 3.29
C ASN A 176 -8.10 -13.78 2.57
N ILE A 177 -7.95 -12.49 2.89
CA ILE A 177 -7.02 -11.58 2.19
C ILE A 177 -5.56 -12.07 2.29
N PRO A 178 -5.05 -12.55 3.45
CA PRO A 178 -3.75 -13.21 3.52
C PRO A 178 -3.54 -14.37 2.52
N GLU A 179 -4.52 -15.26 2.37
CA GLU A 179 -4.44 -16.37 1.40
C GLU A 179 -4.51 -15.85 -0.04
N LEU A 180 -5.31 -14.82 -0.30
CA LEU A 180 -5.41 -14.16 -1.59
C LEU A 180 -4.07 -13.55 -2.01
N ILE A 181 -3.36 -12.90 -1.07
CA ILE A 181 -2.02 -12.34 -1.30
C ILE A 181 -1.01 -13.44 -1.62
N ASP A 182 -1.00 -14.53 -0.85
CA ASP A 182 -0.09 -15.66 -1.08
C ASP A 182 -0.34 -16.34 -2.44
N GLY A 183 -1.61 -16.53 -2.80
CA GLY A 183 -2.03 -17.16 -4.06
C GLY A 183 -1.76 -16.31 -5.31
N LEU A 184 -1.67 -14.99 -5.17
CA LEU A 184 -1.49 -14.02 -6.28
C LEU A 184 -0.14 -13.32 -6.27
N LYS A 185 0.83 -13.81 -5.49
CA LYS A 185 2.13 -13.15 -5.26
C LYS A 185 2.90 -12.77 -6.53
N GLU A 186 2.81 -13.57 -7.59
CA GLU A 186 3.53 -13.34 -8.85
C GLU A 186 2.82 -12.29 -9.72
N GLU A 187 1.50 -12.16 -9.57
CA GLU A 187 0.64 -11.27 -10.32
C GLU A 187 0.48 -9.89 -9.65
N LEU A 188 0.68 -9.80 -8.33
CA LEU A 188 0.58 -8.55 -7.57
C LEU A 188 1.59 -7.49 -8.06
N GLY A 189 1.08 -6.28 -8.28
CA GLY A 189 1.90 -5.09 -8.58
C GLY A 189 1.55 -3.86 -7.74
N LEU A 190 0.34 -3.82 -7.16
CA LEU A 190 -0.10 -2.76 -6.25
C LEU A 190 -1.01 -3.35 -5.17
N ILE A 191 -0.88 -2.86 -3.94
CA ILE A 191 -1.87 -3.11 -2.88
C ILE A 191 -2.53 -1.78 -2.52
N ILE A 192 -3.84 -1.77 -2.38
CA ILE A 192 -4.65 -0.60 -2.01
C ILE A 192 -5.34 -0.92 -0.68
N PRO A 193 -4.74 -0.55 0.47
CA PRO A 193 -5.33 -0.75 1.78
C PRO A 193 -6.58 0.11 1.94
N ILE A 194 -7.74 -0.54 1.90
CA ILE A 194 -9.05 0.04 2.13
C ILE A 194 -9.74 -0.77 3.23
N GLU A 195 -10.28 -0.07 4.22
CA GLU A 195 -11.09 -0.62 5.32
C GLU A 195 -12.58 -0.50 4.99
N ASN A 196 -13.37 -1.52 5.32
CA ASN A 196 -14.84 -1.46 5.37
C ASN A 196 -15.39 -2.50 6.34
N ASN A 197 -16.71 -2.46 6.57
CA ASN A 197 -17.41 -3.40 7.46
C ASN A 197 -17.83 -4.71 6.78
N GLY A 198 -17.41 -4.96 5.53
CA GLY A 198 -17.83 -6.12 4.73
C GLY A 198 -19.28 -6.08 4.23
N GLN A 199 -20.02 -4.99 4.47
CA GLN A 199 -21.42 -4.83 4.04
C GLN A 199 -21.62 -3.70 3.04
N GLU A 200 -20.83 -2.63 3.15
CA GLU A 200 -20.90 -1.46 2.28
C GLU A 200 -19.54 -1.18 1.64
N ASP A 201 -19.54 -0.83 0.36
CA ASP A 201 -18.34 -0.35 -0.36
C ASP A 201 -17.95 1.07 0.10
N SER A 202 -17.54 1.13 1.36
CA SER A 202 -16.93 2.29 1.98
C SER A 202 -15.42 2.23 1.74
N ALA A 203 -14.85 3.30 1.21
CA ALA A 203 -13.40 3.43 1.08
C ALA A 203 -12.81 4.15 2.30
N ALA A 204 -12.90 3.49 3.45
CA ALA A 204 -12.42 4.03 4.71
C ALA A 204 -10.91 3.80 4.87
N LEU A 205 -10.30 4.61 5.73
CA LEU A 205 -8.87 4.55 6.04
C LEU A 205 -8.56 3.25 6.83
N PRO A 206 -7.41 2.59 6.63
CA PRO A 206 -7.01 1.47 7.49
C PRO A 206 -7.11 1.83 8.97
N PHE A 207 -7.55 0.88 9.80
CA PHE A 207 -7.73 1.03 11.25
C PHE A 207 -8.88 1.97 11.68
N SER A 208 -9.72 2.44 10.76
CA SER A 208 -10.79 3.41 11.09
C SER A 208 -12.18 2.81 11.26
N ASN A 209 -12.41 1.57 10.83
CA ASN A 209 -13.69 0.88 10.99
C ASN A 209 -13.49 -0.30 11.94
N ALA A 210 -14.06 -0.19 13.14
CA ALA A 210 -13.85 -1.17 14.21
C ALA A 210 -15.14 -1.49 14.95
N SER A 211 -15.21 -2.71 15.47
CA SER A 211 -16.24 -3.17 16.40
C SER A 211 -15.56 -3.81 17.61
N ASN A 212 -16.00 -3.47 18.81
CA ASN A 212 -15.40 -3.94 20.07
C ASN A 212 -13.87 -3.72 20.16
N GLY A 213 -13.39 -2.61 19.59
CA GLY A 213 -11.97 -2.25 19.60
C GLY A 213 -11.10 -3.02 18.59
N GLN A 214 -11.70 -3.77 17.67
CA GLN A 214 -11.00 -4.51 16.62
C GLN A 214 -11.43 -4.06 15.24
N SER A 215 -10.46 -3.89 14.33
CA SER A 215 -10.73 -3.65 12.91
C SER A 215 -11.53 -4.80 12.29
N TRP A 216 -12.37 -4.47 11.30
CA TRP A 216 -13.06 -5.48 10.50
C TRP A 216 -12.11 -6.26 9.60
N ILE A 217 -11.04 -5.62 9.13
CA ILE A 217 -9.98 -6.27 8.37
C ILE A 217 -8.83 -6.70 9.29
N ASN A 218 -8.35 -7.92 9.09
CA ASN A 218 -7.17 -8.46 9.76
C ASN A 218 -5.87 -7.86 9.17
N TRP A 219 -5.57 -6.61 9.51
CA TRP A 219 -4.37 -5.91 9.04
C TRP A 219 -3.07 -6.61 9.43
N GLY A 220 -3.00 -7.18 10.63
CA GLY A 220 -1.81 -7.94 11.07
C GLY A 220 -1.55 -9.15 10.18
N GLY A 221 -2.58 -9.92 9.83
CA GLY A 221 -2.47 -11.03 8.88
C GLY A 221 -2.07 -10.59 7.48
N ILE A 222 -2.60 -9.46 7.01
CA ILE A 222 -2.26 -8.88 5.69
C ILE A 222 -0.78 -8.48 5.66
N ILE A 223 -0.30 -7.74 6.66
CA ILE A 223 1.09 -7.30 6.71
C ILE A 223 2.04 -8.50 6.79
N LYS A 224 1.71 -9.54 7.58
CA LYS A 224 2.47 -10.80 7.60
C LYS A 224 2.51 -11.46 6.22
N ALA A 225 1.39 -11.49 5.49
CA ALA A 225 1.34 -12.06 4.15
C ALA A 225 2.21 -11.27 3.16
N ILE A 226 2.16 -9.94 3.20
CA ILE A 226 2.99 -9.04 2.37
C ILE A 226 4.48 -9.29 2.63
N ARG A 227 4.88 -9.39 3.91
CA ARG A 227 6.26 -9.71 4.31
C ARG A 227 6.69 -11.08 3.80
N LYS A 228 5.85 -12.10 4.00
CA LYS A 228 6.12 -13.49 3.60
C LYS A 228 6.44 -13.59 2.11
N ILE A 229 5.70 -12.87 1.27
CA ILE A 229 5.92 -12.90 -0.19
C ILE A 229 7.02 -11.94 -0.66
N LYS A 230 7.65 -11.18 0.24
CA LYS A 230 8.65 -10.14 -0.06
C LYS A 230 8.16 -9.19 -1.15
N PHE A 231 6.95 -8.67 -0.99
CA PHE A 231 6.30 -7.85 -2.00
C PHE A 231 7.14 -6.62 -2.39
N GLU A 232 7.46 -6.50 -3.68
CA GLU A 232 8.32 -5.41 -4.18
C GLU A 232 7.53 -4.24 -4.80
N GLY A 233 6.25 -4.44 -5.08
CA GLY A 233 5.36 -3.43 -5.68
C GLY A 233 5.05 -2.27 -4.74
N ASP A 234 4.11 -1.40 -5.15
CA ASP A 234 3.76 -0.20 -4.38
C ASP A 234 2.52 -0.42 -3.50
N ILE A 235 2.37 0.41 -2.47
CA ILE A 235 1.16 0.50 -1.64
C ILE A 235 0.52 1.85 -1.89
N LEU A 236 -0.75 1.86 -2.27
CA LEU A 236 -1.52 3.09 -2.48
C LEU A 236 -2.53 3.28 -1.34
N ILE A 237 -2.32 4.29 -0.50
CA ILE A 237 -3.33 4.74 0.47
C ILE A 237 -4.26 5.75 -0.24
N ASP A 238 -5.27 5.24 -0.93
CA ASP A 238 -6.30 6.05 -1.61
C ASP A 238 -7.54 6.23 -0.75
N ILE A 239 -7.68 7.42 -0.16
CA ILE A 239 -8.90 7.83 0.57
C ILE A 239 -9.59 9.03 -0.07
N SER A 240 -9.46 9.19 -1.38
CA SER A 240 -10.06 10.30 -2.14
C SER A 240 -11.53 10.54 -1.78
N SER A 241 -12.34 9.48 -1.66
CA SER A 241 -13.74 9.58 -1.23
C SER A 241 -13.91 10.18 0.17
N THR A 242 -13.15 9.69 1.17
CA THR A 242 -13.20 10.20 2.54
C THR A 242 -12.72 11.65 2.62
N GLN A 243 -11.64 12.00 1.91
CA GLN A 243 -11.12 13.37 1.88
C GLN A 243 -12.11 14.38 1.28
N TRP A 244 -12.96 13.94 0.34
CA TRP A 244 -13.99 14.79 -0.28
C TRP A 244 -15.11 15.13 0.70
N ASN A 245 -15.47 14.20 1.59
CA ASN A 245 -16.53 14.38 2.58
C ASN A 245 -16.09 15.22 3.80
N LEU A 246 -14.79 15.40 4.02
CA LEU A 246 -14.30 16.13 5.20
C LEU A 246 -14.51 17.65 5.10
N PRO A 247 -14.90 18.32 6.22
CA PRO A 247 -14.91 19.77 6.31
C PRO A 247 -13.53 20.36 5.95
N GLY A 248 -13.51 21.50 5.27
CA GLY A 248 -12.27 22.11 4.76
C GLY A 248 -11.18 22.29 5.82
N LEU A 249 -11.56 22.68 7.04
CA LEU A 249 -10.64 22.86 8.17
C LEU A 249 -9.99 21.55 8.66
N MET A 250 -10.63 20.40 8.43
CA MET A 250 -10.11 19.09 8.86
C MET A 250 -9.19 18.44 7.83
N LYS A 251 -9.23 18.88 6.56
CA LYS A 251 -8.45 18.28 5.48
C LYS A 251 -6.94 18.26 5.75
N PRO A 252 -6.29 19.31 6.28
CA PRO A 252 -4.86 19.28 6.57
C PRO A 252 -4.49 18.22 7.62
N VAL A 253 -5.22 18.18 8.75
CA VAL A 253 -4.98 17.23 9.84
C VAL A 253 -5.27 15.78 9.41
N MET A 254 -6.28 15.56 8.57
CA MET A 254 -6.49 14.23 8.01
C MET A 254 -5.37 13.83 7.06
N SER A 255 -4.87 14.77 6.25
CA SER A 255 -3.78 14.50 5.30
C SER A 255 -2.51 14.03 6.01
N SER A 256 -2.16 14.65 7.15
CA SER A 256 -1.01 14.18 7.94
C SER A 256 -1.24 12.77 8.50
N ARG A 257 -2.46 12.46 8.97
CA ARG A 257 -2.79 11.10 9.46
C ARG A 257 -2.68 10.01 8.38
N ILE A 258 -3.05 10.31 7.14
CA ILE A 258 -2.89 9.38 6.01
C ILE A 258 -1.41 9.05 5.80
N ILE A 259 -0.56 10.08 5.83
CA ILE A 259 0.88 9.93 5.67
C ILE A 259 1.45 9.06 6.79
N GLU A 260 1.06 9.31 8.04
CA GLU A 260 1.49 8.49 9.19
C GLU A 260 1.06 7.02 9.07
N ILE A 261 -0.17 6.74 8.62
CA ILE A 261 -0.60 5.36 8.37
C ILE A 261 0.22 4.74 7.26
N GLY A 262 0.52 5.49 6.20
CA GLY A 262 1.42 5.05 5.15
C GLY A 262 2.80 4.65 5.69
N HIS A 263 3.42 5.53 6.50
CA HIS A 263 4.70 5.25 7.17
C HIS A 263 4.61 4.05 8.11
N TYR A 264 3.48 3.84 8.79
CA TYR A 264 3.27 2.68 9.64
C TYR A 264 3.26 1.37 8.84
N PHE A 265 2.57 1.33 7.69
CA PHE A 265 2.63 0.18 6.78
C PHE A 265 4.06 -0.07 6.29
N GLU A 266 4.76 0.98 5.84
CA GLU A 266 6.15 0.89 5.39
C GLU A 266 7.06 0.32 6.49
N TYR A 267 6.93 0.85 7.70
CA TYR A 267 7.67 0.41 8.87
C TYR A 267 7.45 -1.07 9.18
N LEU A 268 6.21 -1.51 9.35
CA LEU A 268 5.92 -2.90 9.72
C LEU A 268 6.30 -3.90 8.63
N ILE A 269 6.14 -3.54 7.35
CA ILE A 269 6.51 -4.42 6.24
C ILE A 269 8.04 -4.52 6.12
N SER A 270 8.77 -3.43 6.33
CA SER A 270 10.23 -3.37 6.15
C SER A 270 11.04 -3.66 7.42
N ILE A 271 10.39 -3.96 8.56
CA ILE A 271 11.08 -4.13 9.85
C ILE A 271 12.17 -5.19 9.78
N GLU A 272 11.91 -6.30 9.09
CA GLU A 272 12.86 -7.41 8.93
C GLU A 272 14.08 -7.01 8.09
N ASP A 273 13.85 -6.28 7.00
CA ASP A 273 14.92 -5.77 6.14
C ASP A 273 15.74 -4.69 6.87
N THR A 274 15.08 -3.88 7.69
CA THR A 274 15.72 -2.87 8.56
C THR A 274 16.65 -3.53 9.57
N ILE A 275 16.23 -4.64 10.19
CA ILE A 275 17.07 -5.41 11.12
C ILE A 275 18.24 -6.08 10.37
N ARG A 276 17.98 -6.68 9.21
CA ARG A 276 18.98 -7.39 8.39
C ARG A 276 20.07 -6.49 7.80
N LYS A 277 19.79 -5.19 7.65
CA LYS A 277 20.74 -4.20 7.11
C LYS A 277 22.06 -4.15 7.89
N TYR A 278 22.02 -4.45 9.19
CA TYR A 278 23.19 -4.37 10.06
C TYR A 278 23.78 -5.76 10.25
N GLU A 279 25.10 -5.91 10.11
CA GLU A 279 25.78 -7.20 10.35
C GLU A 279 25.87 -7.53 11.85
N SER A 280 25.97 -6.50 12.69
CA SER A 280 26.07 -6.62 14.14
C SER A 280 25.02 -5.74 14.83
N ARG A 281 24.50 -6.21 15.97
CA ARG A 281 23.50 -5.47 16.75
C ARG A 281 23.53 -5.82 18.24
N ALA A 282 23.06 -4.89 19.07
CA ALA A 282 22.71 -5.10 20.48
C ALA A 282 21.26 -4.65 20.72
N LEU A 283 20.58 -5.29 21.67
CA LEU A 283 19.22 -4.87 22.05
C LEU A 283 19.25 -3.93 23.25
N PHE A 284 18.31 -3.00 23.29
CA PHE A 284 18.02 -2.18 24.47
C PHE A 284 16.63 -2.52 25.00
N GLY A 285 16.59 -3.18 26.15
CA GLY A 285 15.40 -3.66 26.83
C GLY A 285 15.43 -5.18 26.96
N ALA A 286 15.19 -5.71 28.15
CA ALA A 286 15.14 -7.15 28.43
C ALA A 286 13.71 -7.69 28.63
N GLY A 287 12.68 -6.90 28.28
CA GLY A 287 11.27 -7.21 28.50
C GLY A 287 10.59 -8.01 27.38
N ASN A 288 9.27 -7.86 27.25
CA ASN A 288 8.46 -8.61 26.28
C ASN A 288 8.84 -8.33 24.82
N MET A 289 9.23 -7.10 24.46
CA MET A 289 9.65 -6.85 23.07
C MET A 289 10.98 -7.51 22.73
N CYS A 290 11.87 -7.70 23.70
CA CYS A 290 13.08 -8.51 23.53
C CYS A 290 12.71 -9.98 23.26
N LYS A 291 11.72 -10.51 23.97
CA LYS A 291 11.16 -11.84 23.68
C LYS A 291 10.69 -11.95 22.23
N VAL A 292 9.83 -11.03 21.80
CA VAL A 292 9.26 -11.03 20.44
C VAL A 292 10.36 -10.94 19.39
N TYR A 293 11.36 -10.07 19.60
CA TYR A 293 12.53 -9.99 18.73
C TYR A 293 13.24 -11.34 18.64
N MET A 294 13.55 -11.95 19.78
CA MET A 294 14.31 -13.20 19.83
C MET A 294 13.54 -14.37 19.21
N GLU A 295 12.22 -14.45 19.43
CA GLU A 295 11.37 -15.52 18.88
C GLU A 295 11.23 -15.46 17.36
N HIS A 296 11.22 -14.26 16.76
CA HIS A 296 10.89 -14.09 15.33
C HIS A 296 12.09 -13.69 14.46
N PHE A 297 13.10 -13.04 15.05
CA PHE A 297 14.24 -12.49 14.32
C PHE A 297 15.59 -12.97 14.87
N GLY A 298 15.64 -13.42 16.12
CA GLY A 298 16.89 -13.70 16.85
C GLY A 298 17.75 -14.82 16.29
N VAL A 299 17.18 -15.78 15.55
CA VAL A 299 17.94 -16.87 14.91
C VAL A 299 18.82 -16.35 13.78
N ASP A 300 18.24 -15.56 12.87
CA ASP A 300 18.97 -15.02 11.70
C ASP A 300 19.70 -13.71 12.04
N ASN A 301 19.30 -13.03 13.11
CA ASN A 301 19.78 -11.69 13.50
C ASN A 301 20.15 -11.64 14.98
N THR A 302 20.99 -12.59 15.43
CA THR A 302 21.35 -12.76 16.84
C THR A 302 22.07 -11.52 17.38
N PRO A 303 21.54 -10.89 18.45
CA PRO A 303 22.20 -9.77 19.11
C PRO A 303 23.45 -10.22 19.89
N LEU A 304 24.42 -9.32 20.04
CA LEU A 304 25.60 -9.54 20.87
C LEU A 304 25.24 -9.69 22.36
N PHE A 305 24.30 -8.88 22.83
CA PHE A 305 23.73 -8.87 24.18
C PHE A 305 22.44 -8.03 24.18
N THR A 306 21.75 -7.99 25.32
CA THR A 306 20.74 -6.97 25.61
C THR A 306 21.17 -6.11 26.80
N CYS A 307 20.78 -4.85 26.87
CA CYS A 307 20.99 -4.01 28.06
C CYS A 307 19.68 -3.47 28.60
N ASP A 308 19.62 -3.17 29.90
CA ASP A 308 18.42 -2.61 30.53
C ASP A 308 18.80 -1.56 31.57
N ASN A 309 17.96 -0.56 31.79
CA ASN A 309 18.22 0.48 32.78
C ASN A 309 18.08 -0.03 34.23
N ASN A 310 17.48 -1.20 34.44
CA ASN A 310 17.34 -1.79 35.76
C ASN A 310 18.62 -2.56 36.18
N PRO A 311 19.42 -2.04 37.13
CA PRO A 311 20.66 -2.68 37.56
C PRO A 311 20.47 -4.03 38.23
N ALA A 312 19.27 -4.33 38.74
CA ALA A 312 18.97 -5.63 39.32
C ALA A 312 19.03 -6.77 38.28
N LEU A 313 18.92 -6.44 36.98
CA LEU A 313 18.94 -7.41 35.89
C LEU A 313 20.34 -7.70 35.36
N TRP A 314 21.34 -6.85 35.65
CA TRP A 314 22.66 -6.95 35.04
C TRP A 314 23.39 -8.25 35.44
N GLY A 315 24.04 -8.89 34.47
CA GLY A 315 24.70 -10.18 34.61
C GLY A 315 23.74 -11.39 34.57
N GLN A 316 22.43 -11.17 34.52
CA GLN A 316 21.46 -12.24 34.27
C GLN A 316 21.35 -12.54 32.76
N THR A 317 20.52 -13.51 32.40
CA THR A 317 20.24 -13.87 31.00
C THR A 317 18.74 -13.71 30.71
N ALA A 318 18.41 -13.08 29.58
CA ALA A 318 17.05 -13.02 29.04
C ALA A 318 17.06 -13.56 27.61
N TYR A 319 16.23 -14.58 27.35
CA TYR A 319 16.05 -15.18 26.01
C TYR A 319 17.36 -15.60 25.33
N GLY A 320 18.34 -16.07 26.12
CA GLY A 320 19.66 -16.47 25.64
C GLY A 320 20.69 -15.34 25.52
N LEU A 321 20.34 -14.10 25.85
CA LEU A 321 21.22 -12.94 25.84
C LEU A 321 21.62 -12.54 27.26
N GLU A 322 22.91 -12.25 27.47
CA GLU A 322 23.37 -11.58 28.70
C GLU A 322 22.76 -10.18 28.80
N ILE A 323 22.28 -9.81 29.99
CA ILE A 323 21.76 -8.47 30.28
C ILE A 323 22.90 -7.61 30.83
N LYS A 324 23.23 -6.51 30.16
CA LYS A 324 24.34 -5.61 30.53
C LYS A 324 23.87 -4.22 30.99
N ASP A 325 24.78 -3.50 31.65
CA ASP A 325 24.65 -2.05 31.86
C ASP A 325 24.67 -1.35 30.48
N PRO A 326 23.73 -0.43 30.18
CA PRO A 326 23.74 0.39 28.97
C PRO A 326 25.07 1.08 28.67
N LYS A 327 25.92 1.36 29.67
CA LYS A 327 27.27 1.89 29.44
C LYS A 327 28.14 0.98 28.58
N SER A 328 27.89 -0.32 28.58
CA SER A 328 28.58 -1.31 27.73
C SER A 328 28.37 -1.06 26.24
N LEU A 329 27.36 -0.27 25.86
CA LEU A 329 27.14 0.15 24.47
C LEU A 329 28.31 1.00 23.92
N LYS A 330 29.10 1.64 24.80
CA LYS A 330 30.29 2.42 24.39
C LYS A 330 31.41 1.57 23.81
N ASP A 331 31.41 0.29 24.14
CA ASP A 331 32.42 -0.67 23.68
C ASP A 331 32.03 -1.29 22.33
N LEU A 332 30.87 -0.95 21.77
CA LEU A 332 30.41 -1.46 20.49
C LEU A 332 31.18 -0.82 19.32
N PRO A 333 31.49 -1.60 18.26
CA PRO A 333 31.91 -1.04 16.99
C PRO A 333 30.90 -0.01 16.45
N PRO A 334 31.33 1.11 15.83
CA PRO A 334 30.43 2.18 15.39
C PRO A 334 29.32 1.76 14.40
N ASP A 335 29.51 0.67 13.68
CA ASP A 335 28.57 0.11 12.71
C ASP A 335 27.57 -0.90 13.32
N THR A 336 27.73 -1.22 14.61
CA THR A 336 26.79 -2.08 15.33
C THR A 336 25.53 -1.31 15.67
N ALA A 337 24.37 -1.80 15.22
CA ALA A 337 23.10 -1.15 15.51
C ALA A 337 22.64 -1.37 16.97
N ILE A 338 22.04 -0.34 17.55
CA ILE A 338 21.34 -0.41 18.83
C ILE A 338 19.85 -0.49 18.53
N ILE A 339 19.27 -1.66 18.73
CA ILE A 339 17.85 -1.91 18.47
C ILE A 339 17.08 -1.75 19.79
N ILE A 340 16.22 -0.74 19.84
CA ILE A 340 15.40 -0.45 21.01
C ILE A 340 14.23 -1.41 21.05
N CYS A 341 14.26 -2.34 22.01
CA CYS A 341 13.21 -3.28 22.36
C CYS A 341 12.53 -2.86 23.67
N ASN A 342 12.14 -1.59 23.77
CA ASN A 342 11.37 -1.04 24.90
C ASN A 342 10.21 -0.15 24.40
N MET A 343 9.05 -0.22 25.07
CA MET A 343 7.89 0.63 24.76
C MET A 343 8.14 2.12 25.05
N TYR A 344 9.09 2.44 25.94
CA TYR A 344 9.51 3.81 26.25
C TYR A 344 10.63 4.28 25.30
N TYR A 345 10.48 4.04 23.99
CA TYR A 345 11.55 4.29 23.02
C TYR A 345 12.00 5.76 22.98
N ASP A 346 11.12 6.74 23.19
CA ASP A 346 11.49 8.16 23.21
C ASP A 346 12.49 8.50 24.32
N GLU A 347 12.28 7.92 25.52
CA GLU A 347 13.18 8.09 26.66
C GLU A 347 14.52 7.42 26.40
N ILE A 348 14.50 6.22 25.80
CA ILE A 348 15.71 5.48 25.45
C ILE A 348 16.49 6.20 24.33
N VAL A 349 15.82 6.73 23.30
CA VAL A 349 16.46 7.54 22.25
C VAL A 349 17.16 8.74 22.87
N THR A 350 16.48 9.46 23.78
CA THR A 350 17.07 10.62 24.48
C THR A 350 18.29 10.21 25.30
N GLN A 351 18.23 9.08 26.00
CA GLN A 351 19.36 8.52 26.74
C GLN A 351 20.53 8.20 25.80
N LEU A 352 20.30 7.48 24.70
CA LEU A 352 21.34 7.08 23.75
C LEU A 352 22.00 8.31 23.09
N ILE A 353 21.23 9.33 22.74
CA ILE A 353 21.75 10.62 22.24
C ILE A 353 22.65 11.28 23.30
N SER A 354 22.23 11.30 24.57
CA SER A 354 23.02 11.87 25.67
C SER A 354 24.33 11.12 25.96
N MET A 355 24.41 9.85 25.52
CA MET A 355 25.61 9.02 25.65
C MET A 355 26.63 9.26 24.53
N ASP A 356 26.30 10.08 23.52
CA ASP A 356 27.15 10.44 22.38
C ASP A 356 27.70 9.22 21.63
N LEU A 357 26.84 8.22 21.40
CA LEU A 357 27.21 6.99 20.71
C LEU A 357 27.18 7.22 19.18
N PRO A 358 28.21 6.80 18.43
CA PRO A 358 28.22 6.92 16.97
C PRO A 358 27.32 5.87 16.28
N ASN A 359 26.75 4.94 17.04
CA ASN A 359 26.02 3.78 16.57
C ASN A 359 24.66 4.13 15.96
N PRO A 360 24.23 3.44 14.90
CA PRO A 360 22.87 3.52 14.38
C PRO A 360 21.84 3.13 15.45
N ILE A 361 20.81 3.95 15.63
CA ILE A 361 19.68 3.67 16.53
C ILE A 361 18.49 3.23 15.70
N VAL A 362 17.90 2.09 16.06
CA VAL A 362 16.74 1.50 15.38
C VAL A 362 15.64 1.23 16.41
N ILE A 363 14.41 1.64 16.13
CA ILE A 363 13.26 1.33 16.98
C ILE A 363 12.64 0.02 16.49
N PHE A 364 12.46 -0.94 17.41
CA PHE A 364 11.77 -2.19 17.15
C PHE A 364 10.44 -2.26 17.92
N ASN A 365 9.33 -2.26 17.18
CA ASN A 365 7.99 -2.41 17.69
C ASN A 365 7.13 -3.15 16.65
N ASP A 366 7.23 -4.48 16.64
CA ASP A 366 6.41 -5.31 15.75
C ASP A 366 5.05 -5.61 16.41
N GLU A 367 4.09 -4.69 16.26
CA GLU A 367 2.78 -4.74 16.93
C GLU A 367 1.85 -5.84 16.41
N ILE A 368 2.21 -6.50 15.32
CA ILE A 368 1.37 -7.53 14.69
C ILE A 368 1.76 -8.95 15.10
N LEU A 369 2.85 -9.15 15.83
CA LEU A 369 3.39 -10.46 16.23
C LEU A 369 2.83 -10.97 17.56
#